data_AF-A0A7V1ZEQ3-F1
#
_entry.id   AF-A0A7V1ZEQ3-F1
#
_cell.length_a   1.000
_cell.length_b   1.000
_cell.length_c   1.000
_cell.angle_alpha   90.00
_cell.angle_beta   90.00
_cell.angle_gamma   90.00
#
_symmetry.space_group_name_H-M   'P 1'
#
loop_
_entity.id
_entity.type
_entity.pdbx_description
1 polymer ?
#
loop_
_entity_poly.entity_id
_entity_poly.type
_entity_poly.pdbx_seq_one_letter_code
_entity_poly.pdbx_strand_id
1 'polypeptide(L)'
;MKILNLIKNLKIEQFYLAKSITDIPDIVIVPNDHKKLYELSLNYLTITIGKTNFKSVDWSFENKNEIQNFLNDYSKKTIRQRISDFYNKFYNLDNLKPANVKFVCYYGQTMEIYKQLETLLKSPYNPWILIYGQRGVGKLTIIKSILENAIDYFEIEEKQAGFKTDSRKNEKSIIILNIDLFENEYDLNFAINEIYKRGQRIIFITDKISPPQNLLTIPSIYIPSISERNNKEKLLILEHFLRKISDSFIEIEDNFYKAFLTYPWFGNFSEIENAIKYALSLDNKILKFENLPKHITEQFDENYNLKIADYYLKL
;
A
#
# COMPACT_ATOMS: atom_id res chain seq x y z
N MET A 1 -19.54 -6.54 14.01
CA MET A 1 -18.10 -6.87 14.12
C MET A 1 -17.94 -8.38 14.10
N LYS A 2 -17.06 -8.90 13.23
CA LYS A 2 -16.74 -10.32 13.07
C LYS A 2 -15.40 -10.63 13.73
N ILE A 3 -15.34 -11.67 14.54
CA ILE A 3 -14.13 -12.08 15.25
C ILE A 3 -13.78 -13.50 14.86
N LEU A 4 -12.52 -13.72 14.45
CA LEU A 4 -11.97 -15.07 14.34
C LEU A 4 -11.19 -15.37 15.62
N ASN A 5 -11.67 -16.30 16.43
CA ASN A 5 -11.04 -16.68 17.69
C ASN A 5 -10.31 -18.02 17.56
N LEU A 6 -8.98 -17.99 17.61
CA LEU A 6 -8.13 -19.19 17.54
C LEU A 6 -7.72 -19.69 18.94
N ILE A 7 -8.16 -19.03 20.02
CA ILE A 7 -7.87 -19.44 21.40
C ILE A 7 -9.00 -20.34 21.90
N LYS A 8 -8.75 -21.67 21.93
CA LYS A 8 -9.75 -22.70 22.31
C LYS A 8 -10.46 -22.45 23.64
N ASN A 9 -9.74 -21.91 24.63
CA ASN A 9 -10.25 -21.73 25.99
C ASN A 9 -10.79 -20.31 26.27
N LEU A 10 -10.85 -19.44 25.26
CA LEU A 10 -11.44 -18.11 25.37
C LEU A 10 -12.86 -18.17 24.81
N LYS A 11 -13.86 -18.06 25.67
CA LYS A 11 -15.24 -17.88 25.21
C LYS A 11 -15.47 -16.41 24.92
N ILE A 12 -15.89 -16.12 23.70
CA ILE A 12 -16.25 -14.79 23.25
C ILE A 12 -17.75 -14.85 22.98
N GLU A 13 -18.51 -14.26 23.89
CA GLU A 13 -19.97 -14.17 23.78
C GLU A 13 -20.34 -12.82 23.15
N GLN A 14 -21.53 -12.72 22.55
CA GLN A 14 -22.12 -11.47 22.02
C GLN A 14 -21.54 -10.94 20.69
N PHE A 15 -20.59 -11.62 20.06
CA PHE A 15 -20.02 -11.22 18.76
C PHE A 15 -20.26 -12.27 17.68
N TYR A 16 -20.27 -11.84 16.42
CA TYR A 16 -20.31 -12.76 15.29
C TYR A 16 -18.96 -13.47 15.19
N LEU A 17 -18.95 -14.79 15.35
CA LEU A 17 -17.76 -15.61 15.20
C LEU A 17 -17.56 -16.00 13.74
N ALA A 18 -16.50 -15.46 13.14
CA ALA A 18 -16.01 -15.93 11.85
C ALA A 18 -15.52 -17.39 12.00
N LYS A 19 -15.87 -18.24 11.03
CA LYS A 19 -15.45 -19.65 10.99
C LYS A 19 -14.03 -19.78 10.44
N SER A 20 -13.63 -18.85 9.58
CA SER A 20 -12.34 -18.84 8.90
C SER A 20 -11.94 -17.43 8.48
N ILE A 21 -10.70 -17.28 8.00
CA ILE A 21 -10.20 -16.04 7.42
C ILE A 21 -10.97 -15.58 6.17
N THR A 22 -11.66 -16.52 5.49
CA THR A 22 -12.49 -16.21 4.31
C THR A 22 -13.72 -15.39 4.66
N ASP A 23 -14.15 -15.36 5.92
CA ASP A 23 -15.25 -14.50 6.37
C ASP A 23 -14.84 -13.03 6.54
N ILE A 24 -13.54 -12.72 6.31
CA ILE A 24 -12.90 -11.41 6.46
C ILE A 24 -13.16 -10.86 7.87
N PRO A 25 -12.56 -11.47 8.91
CA PRO A 25 -12.75 -11.01 10.29
C PRO A 25 -12.25 -9.57 10.48
N ASP A 26 -12.97 -8.78 11.27
CA ASP A 26 -12.50 -7.45 11.70
C ASP A 26 -11.27 -7.59 12.61
N ILE A 27 -11.26 -8.62 13.47
CA ILE A 27 -10.17 -8.96 14.40
C ILE A 27 -9.96 -10.47 14.41
N VAL A 28 -8.69 -10.87 14.46
CA VAL A 28 -8.27 -12.24 14.77
C VAL A 28 -7.64 -12.28 16.16
N ILE A 29 -8.15 -13.16 17.03
CA ILE A 29 -7.57 -13.41 18.34
C ILE A 29 -6.75 -14.69 18.25
N VAL A 30 -5.46 -14.58 18.52
CA VAL A 30 -4.47 -15.61 18.22
C VAL A 30 -3.60 -15.87 19.45
N PRO A 31 -3.31 -17.14 19.80
CA PRO A 31 -2.27 -17.45 20.79
C PRO A 31 -0.90 -16.85 20.38
N ASN A 32 -0.09 -16.41 21.35
CA ASN A 32 1.22 -15.82 21.06
C ASN A 32 2.23 -16.84 20.46
N ASP A 33 2.00 -18.13 20.66
CA ASP A 33 2.78 -19.26 20.15
C ASP A 33 2.20 -19.88 18.87
N HIS A 34 1.15 -19.28 18.28
CA HIS A 34 0.52 -19.83 17.09
C HIS A 34 1.46 -19.81 15.87
N LYS A 35 1.60 -20.95 15.20
CA LYS A 35 2.54 -21.15 14.07
C LYS A 35 2.41 -20.11 12.95
N LYS A 36 1.18 -19.66 12.67
CA LYS A 36 0.87 -18.66 11.63
C LYS A 36 0.67 -17.23 12.17
N LEU A 37 1.09 -16.93 13.40
CA LEU A 37 0.85 -15.62 14.02
C LEU A 37 1.38 -14.47 13.16
N TYR A 38 2.60 -14.60 12.63
CA TYR A 38 3.19 -13.56 11.77
C TYR A 38 2.35 -13.30 10.51
N GLU A 39 2.03 -14.34 9.74
CA GLU A 39 1.20 -14.28 8.53
C GLU A 39 -0.18 -13.66 8.79
N LEU A 40 -0.85 -14.08 9.87
CA LEU A 40 -2.13 -13.53 10.30
C LEU A 40 -2.02 -12.05 10.67
N SER A 41 -0.97 -11.68 11.41
CA SER A 41 -0.73 -10.31 11.86
C SER A 41 -0.31 -9.34 10.75
N LEU A 42 0.07 -9.85 9.57
CA LEU A 42 0.26 -9.02 8.38
C LEU A 42 -1.06 -8.71 7.68
N ASN A 43 -2.03 -9.62 7.73
CA ASN A 43 -3.27 -9.52 6.95
C ASN A 43 -4.49 -9.09 7.77
N TYR A 44 -4.47 -9.27 9.08
CA TYR A 44 -5.62 -8.97 9.91
C TYR A 44 -5.20 -8.25 11.19
N LEU A 45 -6.08 -7.40 11.68
CA LEU A 45 -5.92 -6.85 13.02
C LEU A 45 -5.91 -7.99 14.03
N THR A 46 -4.86 -8.05 14.84
CA THR A 46 -4.54 -9.19 15.68
C THR A 46 -4.46 -8.80 17.14
N ILE A 47 -5.08 -9.64 17.96
CA ILE A 47 -4.97 -9.61 19.41
C ILE A 47 -4.28 -10.89 19.87
N THR A 48 -3.32 -10.76 20.77
CA THR A 48 -2.68 -11.89 21.44
C THR A 48 -2.87 -11.83 22.96
N ILE A 49 -2.86 -13.01 23.60
CA ILE A 49 -2.74 -13.14 25.05
C ILE A 49 -1.27 -13.43 25.37
N GLY A 50 -0.69 -12.63 26.27
CA GLY A 50 0.70 -12.72 26.67
C GLY A 50 1.63 -11.84 25.83
N LYS A 51 2.91 -11.80 26.22
CA LYS A 51 3.93 -11.04 25.51
C LYS A 51 4.26 -11.72 24.18
N THR A 52 4.47 -10.91 23.15
CA THR A 52 4.91 -11.31 21.82
C THR A 52 6.07 -10.43 21.37
N ASN A 53 7.00 -11.00 20.61
CA ASN A 53 8.10 -10.26 20.00
C ASN A 53 7.75 -9.78 18.58
N PHE A 54 6.60 -10.19 18.05
CA PHE A 54 6.16 -9.81 16.70
C PHE A 54 5.59 -8.39 16.70
N LYS A 55 6.35 -7.44 16.13
CA LYS A 55 5.95 -6.03 15.97
C LYS A 55 4.69 -5.85 15.09
N SER A 56 4.35 -6.85 14.29
CA SER A 56 3.17 -6.87 13.42
C SER A 56 1.86 -7.14 14.18
N VAL A 57 1.94 -7.64 15.42
CA VAL A 57 0.77 -7.82 16.29
C VAL A 57 0.31 -6.45 16.79
N ASP A 58 -0.99 -6.19 16.67
CA ASP A 58 -1.52 -4.87 17.04
C ASP A 58 -1.64 -4.78 18.56
N TRP A 59 -2.39 -5.68 19.19
CA TRP A 59 -2.62 -5.62 20.64
C TRP A 59 -2.21 -6.90 21.34
N SER A 60 -1.61 -6.73 22.52
CA SER A 60 -1.22 -7.83 23.40
C SER A 60 -1.76 -7.52 24.78
N PHE A 61 -2.49 -8.47 25.36
CA PHE A 61 -3.13 -8.32 26.67
C PHE A 61 -2.65 -9.40 27.62
N GLU A 62 -2.65 -9.13 28.91
CA GLU A 62 -2.14 -10.10 29.89
C GLU A 62 -3.17 -11.16 30.23
N ASN A 63 -4.46 -10.82 30.15
CA ASN A 63 -5.55 -11.70 30.55
C ASN A 63 -6.79 -11.55 29.66
N LYS A 64 -7.73 -12.48 29.85
CA LYS A 64 -8.97 -12.56 29.05
C LYS A 64 -9.92 -11.39 29.31
N ASN A 65 -9.93 -10.84 30.53
CA ASN A 65 -10.84 -9.75 30.89
C ASN A 65 -10.49 -8.47 30.13
N GLU A 66 -9.20 -8.18 29.97
CA GLU A 66 -8.72 -7.07 29.15
C GLU A 66 -9.15 -7.20 27.69
N ILE A 67 -9.05 -8.40 27.12
CA ILE A 67 -9.54 -8.67 25.76
C ILE A 67 -11.04 -8.39 25.67
N GLN A 68 -11.83 -8.90 26.61
CA GLN A 68 -13.28 -8.71 26.59
C GLN A 68 -13.65 -7.22 26.68
N ASN A 69 -12.99 -6.47 27.57
CA ASN A 69 -13.20 -5.03 27.70
C ASN A 69 -12.83 -4.29 26.42
N PHE A 70 -11.67 -4.61 25.83
CA PHE A 70 -11.26 -4.05 24.56
C PHE A 70 -12.28 -4.33 23.45
N LEU A 71 -12.73 -5.58 23.29
CA LEU A 71 -13.71 -5.96 22.27
C LEU A 71 -15.05 -5.25 22.46
N ASN A 72 -15.50 -5.09 23.71
CA ASN A 72 -16.73 -4.37 24.03
C ASN A 72 -16.65 -2.91 23.57
N ASP A 73 -15.51 -2.23 23.77
CA ASP A 73 -15.34 -0.85 23.33
C ASP A 73 -15.09 -0.74 21.82
N TYR A 74 -14.28 -1.64 21.27
CA TYR A 74 -13.94 -1.66 19.86
C TYR A 74 -15.14 -1.99 18.96
N SER A 75 -16.08 -2.80 19.46
CA SER A 75 -17.31 -3.16 18.72
C SER A 75 -18.30 -2.01 18.55
N LYS A 76 -18.25 -1.00 19.42
CA LYS A 76 -19.08 0.21 19.32
C LYS A 76 -18.66 1.13 18.18
N LYS A 77 -17.45 0.92 17.64
CA LYS A 77 -16.88 1.75 16.58
C LYS A 77 -17.41 1.33 15.20
N THR A 78 -17.48 2.26 14.26
CA THR A 78 -17.76 1.93 12.86
C THR A 78 -16.51 1.33 12.19
N ILE A 79 -16.66 0.71 11.01
CA ILE A 79 -15.52 0.20 10.22
C ILE A 79 -14.50 1.31 9.99
N ARG A 80 -14.98 2.50 9.62
CA ARG A 80 -14.15 3.66 9.38
C ARG A 80 -13.35 4.09 10.61
N GLN A 81 -14.00 4.13 11.78
CA GLN A 81 -13.34 4.49 13.04
C GLN A 81 -12.26 3.48 13.42
N ARG A 82 -12.54 2.18 13.26
CA ARG A 82 -11.55 1.11 13.48
C ARG A 82 -10.32 1.24 12.59
N ILE A 83 -10.51 1.49 11.30
CA ILE A 83 -9.41 1.72 10.35
C ILE A 83 -8.61 2.97 10.74
N SER A 84 -9.30 4.05 11.15
CA SER A 84 -8.67 5.29 11.61
C SER A 84 -7.82 5.08 12.86
N ASP A 85 -8.32 4.33 13.85
CA ASP A 85 -7.57 3.96 15.05
C ASP A 85 -6.29 3.19 14.69
N PHE A 86 -6.41 2.21 13.78
CA PHE A 86 -5.26 1.45 13.30
C PHE A 86 -4.23 2.35 12.62
N TYR A 87 -4.67 3.25 11.73
CA TYR A 87 -3.80 4.20 11.05
C TYR A 87 -3.10 5.15 12.02
N ASN A 88 -3.84 5.74 12.96
CA ASN A 88 -3.28 6.65 13.96
C ASN A 88 -2.28 5.94 14.86
N LYS A 89 -2.60 4.71 15.29
CA LYS A 89 -1.67 3.89 16.05
C LYS A 89 -0.41 3.56 15.26
N PHE A 90 -0.55 3.15 14.00
CA PHE A 90 0.58 2.77 13.16
C PHE A 90 1.56 3.94 12.95
N TYR A 91 1.03 5.14 12.74
CA TYR A 91 1.82 6.36 12.52
C TYR A 91 2.10 7.17 13.79
N ASN A 92 1.70 6.69 14.98
CA ASN A 92 1.76 7.44 16.24
C ASN A 92 1.18 8.86 16.12
N LEU A 93 -0.02 8.98 15.54
CA LEU A 93 -0.71 10.25 15.35
C LEU A 93 -1.66 10.54 16.49
N ASP A 94 -1.65 11.79 16.96
CA ASP A 94 -2.73 12.32 17.77
C ASP A 94 -3.93 12.63 16.85
N ASN A 95 -5.14 12.22 17.26
CA ASN A 95 -6.41 12.25 16.51
C ASN A 95 -6.85 13.62 15.91
N LEU A 96 -6.04 14.68 16.00
CA LEU A 96 -6.43 16.08 15.80
C LEU A 96 -5.69 16.85 14.71
N LYS A 97 -4.76 16.24 13.94
CA LYS A 97 -4.16 16.93 12.78
C LYS A 97 -3.98 15.99 11.60
N PRO A 98 -4.22 16.45 10.36
CA PRO A 98 -3.67 15.78 9.18
C PRO A 98 -2.16 15.88 9.32
N ALA A 99 -1.53 14.85 9.90
CA ALA A 99 -0.10 14.74 9.81
C ALA A 99 0.23 14.67 8.30
N ASN A 100 1.24 15.43 7.89
CA ASN A 100 1.90 15.26 6.61
C ASN A 100 2.60 13.89 6.61
N VAL A 101 1.83 12.80 6.66
CA VAL A 101 2.31 11.44 6.49
C VAL A 101 2.79 11.36 5.06
N LYS A 102 4.12 11.38 4.89
CA LYS A 102 4.76 11.30 3.58
C LYS A 102 4.18 10.10 2.82
N PHE A 103 3.79 10.34 1.57
CA PHE A 103 3.07 9.38 0.75
C PHE A 103 3.83 8.05 0.61
N VAL A 104 3.01 6.99 0.55
CA VAL A 104 3.27 5.55 0.51
C VAL A 104 3.34 4.92 1.90
N CYS A 105 2.20 4.41 2.31
CA CYS A 105 2.09 3.53 3.45
C CYS A 105 2.90 2.28 3.14
N TYR A 106 3.90 2.02 3.98
CA TYR A 106 4.66 0.80 3.92
C TYR A 106 4.36 -0.02 5.16
N TYR A 107 3.93 -1.26 4.99
CA TYR A 107 3.61 -2.16 6.10
C TYR A 107 4.13 -3.56 5.79
N GLY A 108 4.81 -4.17 6.76
CA GLY A 108 5.44 -5.48 6.54
C GLY A 108 6.52 -5.41 5.45
N GLN A 109 6.42 -6.28 4.43
CA GLN A 109 7.43 -6.45 3.39
C GLN A 109 7.70 -5.18 2.58
N THR A 110 6.68 -4.36 2.32
CA THR A 110 6.84 -3.12 1.55
C THR A 110 7.68 -2.08 2.31
N MET A 111 7.73 -2.14 3.65
CA MET A 111 8.61 -1.30 4.47
C MET A 111 10.08 -1.67 4.31
N GLU A 112 10.39 -2.94 4.09
CA GLU A 112 11.75 -3.37 3.81
C GLU A 112 12.20 -2.88 2.43
N ILE A 113 11.32 -2.99 1.43
CA ILE A 113 11.54 -2.44 0.08
C ILE A 113 11.81 -0.93 0.16
N TYR A 114 11.01 -0.19 0.94
CA TYR A 114 11.23 1.25 1.11
C TYR A 114 12.59 1.57 1.73
N LYS A 115 12.98 0.88 2.80
CA LYS A 115 14.28 1.09 3.46
C LYS A 115 15.46 0.79 2.53
N GLN A 116 15.35 -0.29 1.75
CA GLN A 116 16.35 -0.62 0.73
C GLN A 116 16.44 0.48 -0.32
N LEU A 117 15.29 0.92 -0.85
CA LEU A 117 15.23 1.98 -1.84
C LEU A 117 15.75 3.32 -1.28
N GLU A 118 15.40 3.68 -0.05
CA GLU A 118 15.90 4.87 0.65
C GLU A 118 17.42 4.83 0.80
N THR A 119 17.97 3.68 1.18
CA THR A 119 19.42 3.47 1.30
C THR A 119 20.13 3.66 -0.04
N LEU A 120 19.59 3.08 -1.11
CA LEU A 120 20.14 3.22 -2.47
C LEU A 120 20.03 4.66 -2.97
N LEU A 121 18.88 5.30 -2.79
CA LEU A 121 18.61 6.66 -3.25
C LEU A 121 19.44 7.70 -2.51
N LYS A 122 19.65 7.55 -1.20
CA LYS A 122 20.46 8.47 -0.39
C LYS A 122 21.95 8.13 -0.33
N SER A 123 22.37 7.06 -1.02
CA SER A 123 23.77 6.62 -1.05
C SER A 123 24.72 7.68 -1.62
N PRO A 124 25.87 7.95 -0.97
CA PRO A 124 26.87 8.89 -1.48
C PRO A 124 27.54 8.43 -2.78
N TYR A 125 27.46 7.12 -3.09
CA TYR A 125 27.96 6.56 -4.35
C TYR A 125 27.07 6.89 -5.55
N ASN A 126 25.88 7.47 -5.30
CA ASN A 126 24.95 7.93 -6.32
C ASN A 126 24.67 6.88 -7.42
N PRO A 127 24.38 5.61 -7.06
CA PRO A 127 24.23 4.56 -8.05
C PRO A 127 23.03 4.83 -8.96
N TRP A 128 23.13 4.39 -10.21
CA TRP A 128 21.96 4.20 -11.05
C TRP A 128 21.06 3.14 -10.44
N ILE A 129 19.75 3.32 -10.53
CA ILE A 129 18.77 2.41 -9.92
C ILE A 129 17.65 2.19 -10.92
N LEU A 130 17.18 0.96 -11.04
CA LEU A 130 15.97 0.62 -11.75
C LEU A 130 14.84 0.35 -10.76
N ILE A 131 13.70 1.00 -10.94
CA ILE A 131 12.50 0.77 -10.15
C ILE A 131 11.41 0.27 -11.10
N TYR A 132 10.96 -0.96 -10.89
CA TYR A 132 10.00 -1.63 -11.77
C TYR A 132 8.78 -2.12 -11.01
N GLY A 133 7.73 -2.49 -11.73
CA GLY A 133 6.42 -2.84 -11.17
C GLY A 133 5.31 -2.24 -12.00
N GLN A 134 4.08 -2.70 -11.84
CA GLN A 134 2.96 -2.33 -12.71
C GLN A 134 2.68 -0.82 -12.74
N ARG A 135 1.91 -0.38 -13.74
CA ARG A 135 1.43 1.00 -13.82
C ARG A 135 0.57 1.35 -12.59
N GLY A 136 0.75 2.56 -12.07
CA GLY A 136 -0.05 3.06 -10.95
C GLY A 136 0.37 2.57 -9.56
N VAL A 137 1.45 1.80 -9.41
CA VAL A 137 1.97 1.36 -8.09
C VAL A 137 2.70 2.47 -7.30
N GLY A 138 2.73 3.70 -7.83
CA GLY A 138 3.26 4.86 -7.10
C GLY A 138 4.78 5.04 -7.16
N LYS A 139 5.50 4.37 -8.08
CA LYS A 139 6.97 4.45 -8.23
C LYS A 139 7.51 5.88 -8.12
N LEU A 140 6.95 6.80 -8.90
CA LEU A 140 7.40 8.20 -8.91
C LEU A 140 7.19 8.89 -7.57
N THR A 141 6.03 8.68 -6.95
CA THR A 141 5.69 9.31 -5.68
C THR A 141 6.57 8.80 -4.54
N ILE A 142 6.99 7.54 -4.59
CA ILE A 142 7.98 6.97 -3.67
C ILE A 142 9.33 7.67 -3.81
N ILE A 143 9.83 7.80 -5.04
CA ILE A 143 11.10 8.47 -5.30
C ILE A 143 11.04 9.91 -4.77
N LYS A 144 9.95 10.64 -5.07
CA LYS A 144 9.71 12.01 -4.59
C LYS A 144 9.63 12.10 -3.07
N SER A 145 9.04 11.11 -2.38
CA SER A 145 8.95 11.14 -0.92
C SER A 145 10.31 10.92 -0.22
N ILE A 146 11.23 10.20 -0.88
CA ILE A 146 12.59 9.92 -0.38
C ILE A 146 13.56 11.07 -0.69
N LEU A 147 13.55 11.56 -1.92
CA LEU A 147 14.53 12.55 -2.43
C LEU A 147 14.05 14.01 -2.30
N GLU A 148 12.79 14.25 -1.94
CA GLU A 148 12.22 15.58 -1.74
C GLU A 148 12.44 16.52 -2.95
N ASN A 149 12.90 17.76 -2.72
CA ASN A 149 13.09 18.81 -3.73
C ASN A 149 14.36 18.62 -4.61
N ALA A 150 15.07 17.49 -4.52
CA ALA A 150 16.34 17.27 -5.22
C ALA A 150 16.19 16.72 -6.66
N ILE A 151 14.98 16.73 -7.21
CA ILE A 151 14.67 16.09 -8.48
C ILE A 151 14.40 17.17 -9.53
N ASP A 152 15.29 17.28 -10.53
CA ASP A 152 14.93 17.92 -11.80
C ASP A 152 14.20 16.87 -12.63
N TYR A 153 12.89 17.07 -12.74
CA TYR A 153 12.00 16.14 -13.40
C TYR A 153 11.98 16.38 -14.90
N PHE A 154 12.50 15.43 -15.67
CA PHE A 154 12.31 15.37 -17.11
C PHE A 154 11.29 14.26 -17.41
N GLU A 155 10.01 14.63 -17.46
CA GLU A 155 9.02 13.78 -18.14
C GLU A 155 9.32 13.91 -19.63
N ILE A 156 9.88 12.87 -20.22
CA ILE A 156 10.00 12.80 -21.68
C ILE A 156 8.60 12.46 -22.19
N GLU A 157 7.66 13.40 -22.16
CA GLU A 157 6.38 13.24 -22.83
C GLU A 157 6.64 13.15 -24.33
N GLU A 158 6.10 12.09 -24.96
CA GLU A 158 6.23 11.66 -26.35
C GLU A 158 6.04 12.76 -27.43
N LYS A 159 5.55 13.96 -27.06
CA LYS A 159 5.12 14.98 -28.03
C LYS A 159 6.20 15.90 -28.56
N GLN A 160 7.43 15.89 -28.01
CA GLN A 160 8.54 16.61 -28.63
C GLN A 160 9.84 15.82 -28.44
N ALA A 161 10.27 15.12 -29.50
CA ALA A 161 11.61 14.55 -29.67
C ALA A 161 12.67 15.67 -29.74
N GLY A 162 12.77 16.44 -28.66
CA GLY A 162 13.74 17.48 -28.44
C GLY A 162 14.02 17.50 -26.96
N PHE A 163 15.22 17.09 -26.57
CA PHE A 163 15.76 17.28 -25.23
C PHE A 163 15.85 18.78 -24.95
N LYS A 164 14.74 19.43 -24.60
CA LYS A 164 14.79 20.79 -24.04
C LYS A 164 15.21 20.66 -22.59
N THR A 165 16.51 20.52 -22.41
CA THR A 165 17.13 20.77 -21.12
C THR A 165 16.96 22.26 -20.86
N ASP A 166 16.10 22.62 -19.91
CA ASP A 166 16.08 24.00 -19.43
C ASP A 166 17.52 24.34 -19.06
N SER A 167 18.09 25.34 -19.72
CA SER A 167 19.51 25.72 -19.65
C SER A 167 19.88 26.34 -18.30
N ARG A 168 19.03 26.13 -17.29
CA ARG A 168 19.14 26.64 -15.94
C ARG A 168 19.20 25.47 -14.96
N LYS A 169 20.43 25.12 -14.59
CA LYS A 169 20.89 24.66 -13.26
C LYS A 169 21.37 23.20 -13.09
N ASN A 170 22.51 23.15 -12.40
CA ASN A 170 23.18 22.12 -11.60
C ASN A 170 23.61 20.78 -12.24
N GLU A 171 24.93 20.62 -12.35
CA GLU A 171 25.69 19.36 -12.60
C GLU A 171 25.49 18.26 -11.53
N LYS A 172 24.49 18.39 -10.65
CA LYS A 172 24.14 17.45 -9.57
C LYS A 172 22.68 16.98 -9.62
N SER A 173 22.02 17.11 -10.77
CA SER A 173 20.61 16.75 -10.87
C SER A 173 20.39 15.24 -11.04
N ILE A 174 19.34 14.75 -10.38
CA ILE A 174 18.87 13.37 -10.49
C ILE A 174 17.80 13.35 -11.59
N ILE A 175 18.03 12.54 -12.62
CA ILE A 175 17.12 12.35 -13.74
C ILE A 175 16.29 11.09 -13.50
N ILE A 176 14.97 11.22 -13.56
CA ILE A 176 14.06 10.07 -13.56
C ILE A 176 13.68 9.78 -15.01
N LEU A 177 13.98 8.58 -15.49
CA LEU A 177 13.79 8.19 -16.87
C LEU A 177 12.78 7.05 -16.97
N ASN A 178 11.62 7.30 -17.58
CA ASN A 178 10.66 6.25 -17.89
C ASN A 178 11.08 5.56 -19.19
N ILE A 179 11.56 4.32 -19.08
CA ILE A 179 12.09 3.59 -20.23
C ILE A 179 10.98 3.14 -21.19
N ASP A 180 9.73 3.08 -20.75
CA ASP A 180 8.61 2.63 -21.58
C ASP A 180 8.19 3.69 -22.62
N LEU A 181 8.75 4.90 -22.54
CA LEU A 181 8.54 5.99 -23.49
C LEU A 181 9.49 5.93 -24.70
N PHE A 182 10.43 4.99 -24.71
CA PHE A 182 11.37 4.81 -25.81
C PHE A 182 10.90 3.70 -26.74
N GLU A 183 10.81 3.99 -28.03
CA GLU A 183 10.36 3.02 -29.04
C GLU A 183 11.36 1.87 -29.24
N ASN A 184 12.65 2.14 -29.07
CA ASN A 184 13.73 1.18 -29.32
C ASN A 184 14.93 1.38 -28.37
N GLU A 185 15.81 0.38 -28.32
CA GLU A 185 17.00 0.42 -27.46
C GLU A 185 18.03 1.47 -27.87
N TYR A 186 18.08 1.85 -29.15
CA TYR A 186 19.01 2.85 -29.64
C TYR A 186 18.72 4.23 -29.04
N ASP A 187 17.45 4.65 -29.01
CA ASP A 187 17.03 5.93 -28.44
C ASP A 187 17.26 5.98 -26.93
N LEU A 188 17.00 4.86 -26.23
CA LEU A 188 17.30 4.73 -24.81
C LEU A 188 18.81 4.85 -24.54
N ASN A 189 19.64 4.13 -25.29
CA ASN A 189 21.10 4.17 -25.13
C ASN A 189 21.65 5.56 -25.47
N PHE A 190 21.10 6.24 -26.47
CA PHE A 190 21.45 7.62 -26.79
C PHE A 190 21.16 8.55 -25.61
N ALA A 191 19.94 8.48 -25.04
CA ALA A 191 19.56 9.28 -23.88
C ALA A 191 20.46 9.02 -22.67
N ILE A 192 20.74 7.74 -22.37
CA ILE A 192 21.63 7.34 -21.26
C ILE A 192 23.03 7.93 -21.46
N ASN A 193 23.59 7.83 -22.67
CA ASN A 193 24.91 8.37 -22.98
C ASN A 193 24.98 9.89 -22.82
N GLU A 194 23.95 10.62 -23.24
CA GLU A 194 23.88 12.07 -23.08
C GLU A 194 23.78 12.50 -21.61
N ILE A 195 22.99 11.78 -20.80
CA ILE A 195 22.88 12.05 -19.36
C ILE A 195 24.20 11.70 -18.64
N TYR A 196 24.83 10.57 -19.01
CA TYR A 196 26.09 10.14 -18.44
C TYR A 196 27.22 11.13 -18.71
N LYS A 197 27.33 11.67 -19.93
CA LYS A 197 28.31 12.71 -20.29
C LYS A 197 28.21 13.97 -19.42
N ARG A 198 27.02 14.24 -18.86
CA ARG A 198 26.75 15.40 -17.99
C ARG A 198 27.02 15.10 -16.51
N GLY A 199 27.48 13.89 -16.16
CA GLY A 199 27.74 13.49 -14.78
C GLY A 199 26.49 13.34 -13.91
N GLN A 200 25.32 13.24 -14.53
CA GLN A 200 24.02 13.19 -13.83
C GLN A 200 23.67 11.76 -13.38
N ARG A 201 22.89 11.67 -12.31
CA ARG A 201 22.37 10.38 -11.82
C ARG A 201 21.13 10.00 -12.60
N ILE A 202 20.98 8.72 -12.96
CA ILE A 202 19.75 8.20 -13.58
C ILE A 202 19.02 7.28 -12.60
N ILE A 203 17.71 7.51 -12.44
CA ILE A 203 16.77 6.57 -11.85
C ILE A 203 15.84 6.12 -12.97
N PHE A 204 15.95 4.85 -13.36
CA PHE A 204 15.09 4.25 -14.35
C PHE A 204 13.77 3.82 -13.71
N ILE A 205 12.65 4.06 -14.40
CA ILE A 205 11.35 3.52 -14.03
C ILE A 205 10.73 2.76 -15.20
N THR A 206 10.00 1.68 -14.90
CA THR A 206 9.21 0.93 -15.89
C THR A 206 7.93 0.36 -15.28
N ASP A 207 6.89 0.24 -16.08
CA ASP A 207 5.61 -0.40 -15.82
C ASP A 207 5.67 -1.94 -16.03
N LYS A 208 6.81 -2.48 -16.48
CA LYS A 208 7.04 -3.92 -16.60
C LYS A 208 7.21 -4.59 -15.23
N ILE A 209 6.78 -5.85 -15.15
CA ILE A 209 6.88 -6.69 -13.94
C ILE A 209 8.28 -7.31 -13.79
N SER A 210 9.10 -7.27 -14.83
CA SER A 210 10.49 -7.71 -14.80
C SER A 210 11.43 -6.61 -15.30
N PRO A 211 12.68 -6.58 -14.79
CA PRO A 211 13.71 -5.71 -15.34
C PRO A 211 13.97 -6.00 -16.83
N PRO A 212 14.17 -4.98 -17.66
CA PRO A 212 14.67 -5.14 -19.02
C PRO A 212 16.07 -5.80 -19.01
N GLN A 213 16.36 -6.61 -20.02
CA GLN A 213 17.62 -7.34 -20.11
C GLN A 213 18.84 -6.42 -20.09
N ASN A 214 18.78 -5.29 -20.80
CA ASN A 214 19.85 -4.30 -20.90
C ASN A 214 20.12 -3.53 -19.59
N LEU A 215 19.26 -3.64 -18.57
CA LEU A 215 19.41 -2.96 -17.28
C LEU A 215 19.63 -3.94 -16.10
N LEU A 216 19.85 -5.22 -16.37
CA LEU A 216 20.05 -6.25 -15.32
C LEU A 216 21.31 -6.04 -14.47
N THR A 217 22.28 -5.27 -14.97
CA THR A 217 23.53 -4.94 -14.25
C THR A 217 23.36 -3.83 -13.20
N ILE A 218 22.20 -3.16 -13.20
CA ILE A 218 21.88 -2.04 -12.32
C ILE A 218 21.09 -2.56 -11.12
N PRO A 219 21.34 -2.08 -9.88
CA PRO A 219 20.49 -2.35 -8.73
C PRO A 219 19.02 -2.10 -9.06
N SER A 220 18.19 -3.13 -8.91
CA SER A 220 16.78 -3.07 -9.27
C SER A 220 15.87 -3.33 -8.06
N ILE A 221 14.78 -2.57 -7.97
CA ILE A 221 13.80 -2.67 -6.89
C ILE A 221 12.41 -2.86 -7.50
N TYR A 222 11.76 -3.96 -7.13
CA TYR A 222 10.37 -4.21 -7.45
C TYR A 222 9.45 -3.45 -6.51
N ILE A 223 8.46 -2.75 -7.05
CA ILE A 223 7.36 -2.18 -6.28
C ILE A 223 6.11 -3.05 -6.50
N PRO A 224 5.61 -3.73 -5.45
CA PRO A 224 4.47 -4.63 -5.60
C PRO A 224 3.19 -3.86 -5.91
N SER A 225 2.35 -4.52 -6.71
CA SER A 225 0.96 -4.14 -6.97
C SER A 225 0.12 -4.19 -5.70
N ILE A 226 -1.10 -3.65 -5.75
CA ILE A 226 -2.02 -3.69 -4.61
C ILE A 226 -2.45 -5.12 -4.27
N SER A 227 -2.61 -5.98 -5.27
CA SER A 227 -3.03 -7.37 -5.06
C SER A 227 -1.98 -8.21 -4.31
N GLU A 228 -0.69 -7.89 -4.47
CA GLU A 228 0.43 -8.52 -3.77
C GLU A 228 0.65 -7.97 -2.36
N ARG A 229 -0.02 -6.87 -1.99
CA ARG A 229 0.12 -6.26 -0.67
C ARG A 229 -0.82 -6.91 0.34
N ASN A 230 -0.35 -6.98 1.58
CA ASN A 230 -1.16 -7.48 2.68
C ASN A 230 -2.36 -6.57 2.96
N ASN A 231 -3.41 -7.14 3.52
CA ASN A 231 -4.66 -6.44 3.78
C ASN A 231 -4.50 -5.25 4.73
N LYS A 232 -3.61 -5.32 5.74
CA LYS A 232 -3.37 -4.17 6.62
C LYS A 232 -2.81 -2.98 5.87
N GLU A 233 -1.88 -3.20 4.94
CA GLU A 233 -1.36 -2.15 4.08
C GLU A 233 -2.47 -1.52 3.24
N LYS A 234 -3.36 -2.34 2.67
CA LYS A 234 -4.54 -1.85 1.95
C LYS A 234 -5.40 -0.95 2.84
N LEU A 235 -5.62 -1.29 4.12
CA LEU A 235 -6.36 -0.45 5.06
C LEU A 235 -5.67 0.90 5.32
N LEU A 236 -4.34 0.91 5.44
CA LEU A 236 -3.59 2.16 5.57
C LEU A 236 -3.73 3.04 4.33
N ILE A 237 -3.70 2.42 3.15
CA ILE A 237 -3.88 3.09 1.86
C ILE A 237 -5.27 3.70 1.74
N LEU A 238 -6.32 2.95 2.09
CA LEU A 238 -7.70 3.44 2.11
C LEU A 238 -7.82 4.68 2.98
N GLU A 239 -7.28 4.61 4.19
CA GLU A 239 -7.36 5.72 5.12
C GLU A 239 -6.57 6.95 4.66
N HIS A 240 -5.40 6.72 4.08
CA HIS A 240 -4.60 7.78 3.50
C HIS A 240 -5.38 8.52 2.40
N PHE A 241 -6.03 7.79 1.48
CA PHE A 241 -6.83 8.41 0.43
C PHE A 241 -8.04 9.15 0.98
N LEU A 242 -8.74 8.59 1.97
CA LEU A 242 -9.88 9.25 2.58
C LEU A 242 -9.50 10.60 3.20
N ARG A 243 -8.41 10.64 3.96
CA ARG A 243 -7.88 11.89 4.55
C ARG A 243 -7.36 12.88 3.51
N LYS A 244 -6.83 12.38 2.38
CA LYS A 244 -6.34 13.21 1.27
C LYS A 244 -7.49 13.84 0.47
N ILE A 245 -8.57 13.08 0.24
CA ILE A 245 -9.67 13.47 -0.64
C ILE A 245 -10.69 14.34 0.10
N SER A 246 -10.91 14.10 1.39
CA SER A 246 -11.90 14.85 2.18
C SER A 246 -11.39 15.18 3.57
N ASP A 247 -11.68 16.41 4.01
CA ASP A 247 -11.52 16.83 5.40
C ASP A 247 -12.66 16.33 6.29
N SER A 248 -13.78 15.88 5.70
CA SER A 248 -14.92 15.34 6.44
C SER A 248 -14.75 13.86 6.77
N PHE A 249 -15.37 13.45 7.88
CA PHE A 249 -15.46 12.04 8.23
C PHE A 249 -16.42 11.33 7.27
N ILE A 250 -15.90 10.34 6.54
CA ILE A 250 -16.64 9.52 5.56
C ILE A 250 -16.79 8.11 6.13
N GLU A 251 -18.02 7.65 6.33
CA GLU A 251 -18.31 6.28 6.76
C GLU A 251 -18.07 5.25 5.66
N ILE A 252 -17.89 3.98 6.04
CA ILE A 252 -17.65 2.87 5.12
C ILE A 252 -18.69 1.77 5.38
N GLU A 253 -19.37 1.35 4.32
CA GLU A 253 -20.28 0.20 4.34
C GLU A 253 -19.50 -1.13 4.35
N ASP A 254 -20.07 -2.16 5.00
CA ASP A 254 -19.48 -3.51 5.08
C ASP A 254 -19.18 -4.12 3.70
N ASN A 255 -20.09 -3.98 2.72
CA ASN A 255 -19.87 -4.54 1.38
C ASN A 255 -18.79 -3.78 0.59
N PHE A 256 -18.71 -2.45 0.76
CA PHE A 256 -17.61 -1.67 0.21
C PHE A 256 -16.27 -2.13 0.81
N TYR A 257 -16.23 -2.31 2.13
CA TYR A 257 -15.04 -2.76 2.85
C TYR A 257 -14.55 -4.12 2.35
N LYS A 258 -15.47 -5.09 2.18
CA LYS A 258 -15.12 -6.40 1.60
C LYS A 258 -14.58 -6.27 0.19
N ALA A 259 -15.30 -5.56 -0.68
CA ALA A 259 -14.87 -5.31 -2.06
C ALA A 259 -13.49 -4.67 -2.11
N PHE A 260 -13.21 -3.72 -1.23
CA PHE A 260 -11.92 -3.07 -1.16
C PHE A 260 -10.78 -4.02 -0.82
N LEU A 261 -11.00 -4.98 0.09
CA LEU A 261 -9.96 -5.94 0.49
C LEU A 261 -9.75 -7.06 -0.54
N THR A 262 -10.83 -7.50 -1.20
CA THR A 262 -10.79 -8.67 -2.08
C THR A 262 -10.59 -8.34 -3.56
N TYR A 263 -10.99 -7.15 -4.01
CA TYR A 263 -10.78 -6.75 -5.40
C TYR A 263 -9.26 -6.60 -5.67
N PRO A 264 -8.74 -7.08 -6.81
CA PRO A 264 -7.31 -7.02 -7.10
C PRO A 264 -6.74 -5.61 -7.29
N TRP A 265 -7.56 -4.63 -7.67
CA TRP A 265 -7.14 -3.27 -8.01
C TRP A 265 -6.07 -3.23 -9.10
N PHE A 266 -6.43 -3.68 -10.32
CA PHE A 266 -5.52 -3.80 -11.46
C PHE A 266 -4.85 -2.46 -11.85
N GLY A 267 -5.53 -1.33 -11.67
CA GLY A 267 -4.96 0.00 -11.89
C GLY A 267 -4.27 0.58 -10.64
N ASN A 268 -4.04 -0.24 -9.62
CA ASN A 268 -3.30 0.06 -8.40
C ASN A 268 -3.81 1.34 -7.71
N PHE A 269 -2.91 2.23 -7.25
CA PHE A 269 -3.30 3.45 -6.54
C PHE A 269 -4.16 4.38 -7.39
N SER A 270 -3.90 4.44 -8.70
CA SER A 270 -4.68 5.30 -9.60
C SER A 270 -6.13 4.86 -9.69
N GLU A 271 -6.38 3.54 -9.77
CA GLU A 271 -7.74 3.01 -9.76
C GLU A 271 -8.43 3.21 -8.42
N ILE A 272 -7.74 2.94 -7.31
CA ILE A 272 -8.28 3.18 -5.95
C ILE A 272 -8.70 4.63 -5.78
N GLU A 273 -7.81 5.58 -6.09
CA GLU A 273 -8.09 7.01 -5.92
C GLU A 273 -9.29 7.45 -6.77
N ASN A 274 -9.36 7.00 -8.02
CA ASN A 274 -10.46 7.32 -8.92
C ASN A 274 -11.78 6.68 -8.49
N ALA A 275 -11.75 5.42 -8.02
CA ALA A 275 -12.94 4.72 -7.55
C ALA A 275 -13.52 5.37 -6.28
N ILE A 276 -12.66 5.76 -5.33
CA ILE A 276 -13.08 6.48 -4.12
C ILE A 276 -13.66 7.85 -4.49
N LYS A 277 -12.98 8.62 -5.35
CA LYS A 277 -13.48 9.93 -5.83
C LYS A 277 -14.83 9.80 -6.53
N TYR A 278 -14.98 8.80 -7.38
CA TYR A 278 -16.25 8.51 -8.06
C TYR A 278 -17.35 8.18 -7.05
N ALA A 279 -17.10 7.27 -6.11
CA ALA A 279 -18.09 6.91 -5.10
C ALA A 279 -18.51 8.11 -4.23
N LEU A 280 -17.55 8.97 -3.86
CA LEU A 280 -17.82 10.18 -3.08
C LEU A 280 -18.55 11.28 -3.85
N SER A 281 -18.44 11.28 -5.19
CA SER A 281 -19.22 12.18 -6.03
C SER A 281 -20.71 11.81 -6.06
N LEU A 282 -21.04 10.54 -5.77
CA LEU A 282 -22.41 10.03 -5.67
C LEU A 282 -22.96 10.15 -4.24
N ASP A 283 -22.14 9.89 -3.22
CA ASP A 283 -22.48 10.06 -1.80
C ASP A 283 -21.24 10.53 -1.02
N ASN A 284 -21.24 11.79 -0.60
CA ASN A 284 -20.08 12.42 0.05
C ASN A 284 -19.94 12.09 1.55
N LYS A 285 -20.79 11.21 2.10
CA LYS A 285 -20.77 10.82 3.52
C LYS A 285 -20.49 9.35 3.74
N ILE A 286 -20.88 8.49 2.80
CA ILE A 286 -20.78 7.03 2.96
C ILE A 286 -20.22 6.41 1.68
N LEU A 287 -19.14 5.64 1.82
CA LEU A 287 -18.65 4.75 0.78
C LEU A 287 -19.51 3.49 0.73
N LYS A 288 -20.37 3.42 -0.29
CA LYS A 288 -21.27 2.29 -0.54
C LYS A 288 -20.75 1.42 -1.69
N PHE A 289 -21.02 0.13 -1.62
CA PHE A 289 -20.59 -0.81 -2.67
C PHE A 289 -21.22 -0.46 -4.03
N GLU A 290 -22.50 -0.11 -4.05
CA GLU A 290 -23.24 0.27 -5.26
C GLU A 290 -22.71 1.54 -5.95
N ASN A 291 -21.94 2.36 -5.22
CA ASN A 291 -21.33 3.59 -5.74
C ASN A 291 -19.93 3.34 -6.34
N LEU A 292 -19.43 2.10 -6.35
CA LEU A 292 -18.20 1.76 -7.04
C LEU A 292 -18.40 1.72 -8.57
N PRO A 293 -17.36 1.96 -9.36
CA PRO A 293 -17.41 1.75 -10.82
C PRO A 293 -17.91 0.35 -11.20
N LYS A 294 -18.71 0.27 -12.27
CA LYS A 294 -19.38 -0.97 -12.69
C LYS A 294 -18.43 -2.15 -12.90
N HIS A 295 -17.26 -1.92 -13.48
CA HIS A 295 -16.29 -2.99 -13.73
C HIS A 295 -15.76 -3.61 -12.43
N ILE A 296 -15.75 -2.87 -11.32
CA ILE A 296 -15.42 -3.40 -9.99
C ILE A 296 -16.60 -4.22 -9.46
N THR A 297 -17.82 -3.67 -9.51
CA THR A 297 -19.01 -4.35 -8.97
C THR A 297 -19.39 -5.61 -9.76
N GLU A 298 -19.18 -5.63 -11.07
CA GLU A 298 -19.48 -6.77 -11.95
C GLU A 298 -18.45 -7.90 -11.83
N GLN A 299 -17.18 -7.56 -11.54
CA GLN A 299 -16.10 -8.53 -11.29
C GLN A 299 -16.04 -8.97 -9.82
N PHE A 300 -16.83 -8.37 -8.95
CA PHE A 300 -16.91 -8.75 -7.56
C PHE A 300 -17.69 -10.06 -7.40
N ASP A 301 -16.98 -11.17 -7.55
CA ASP A 301 -17.43 -12.47 -7.06
C ASP A 301 -16.75 -12.74 -5.71
N GLU A 302 -17.52 -12.64 -4.63
CA GLU A 302 -17.06 -12.93 -3.25
C GLU A 302 -16.36 -14.30 -3.18
N ASN A 303 -16.87 -15.32 -3.88
CA ASN A 303 -16.35 -16.68 -3.80
C ASN A 303 -15.09 -16.89 -4.63
N TYR A 304 -14.91 -16.17 -5.74
CA TYR A 304 -13.72 -16.25 -6.58
C TYR A 304 -12.55 -15.48 -5.95
N ASN A 305 -12.80 -14.26 -5.46
CA ASN A 305 -11.75 -13.41 -4.91
C ASN A 305 -11.21 -13.93 -3.56
N LEU A 306 -12.05 -14.60 -2.76
CA LEU A 306 -11.61 -15.29 -1.54
C LEU A 306 -10.72 -16.50 -1.84
N LYS A 307 -10.99 -17.25 -2.92
CA LYS A 307 -10.13 -18.36 -3.37
C LYS A 307 -8.76 -17.88 -3.85
N ILE A 308 -8.70 -16.72 -4.50
CA ILE A 308 -7.44 -16.09 -4.91
C ILE A 308 -6.66 -15.60 -3.68
N ALA A 309 -7.32 -14.96 -2.71
CA ALA A 309 -6.67 -14.56 -1.46
C ALA A 309 -6.09 -15.78 -0.71
N ASP A 310 -6.83 -16.89 -0.64
CA ASP A 310 -6.35 -18.15 -0.06
C ASP A 310 -5.17 -18.77 -0.85
N TYR A 311 -5.11 -18.58 -2.18
CA TYR A 311 -3.99 -19.04 -2.99
C TYR A 311 -2.71 -18.27 -2.67
N TYR A 312 -2.78 -16.94 -2.57
CA TYR A 312 -1.63 -16.10 -2.20
C TYR A 312 -1.18 -16.28 -0.75
N LEU A 313 -2.08 -16.70 0.16
CA LEU A 313 -1.75 -17.03 1.56
C LEU A 313 -1.21 -18.47 1.75
N LYS A 314 -1.20 -19.29 0.69
CA LYS A 314 -0.65 -20.66 0.71
C LYS A 314 0.77 -20.75 0.12
N LEU A 315 1.30 -19.66 -0.44
CA LEU A 315 2.70 -19.52 -0.87
C LEU A 315 3.57 -18.99 0.28
#